data_AF-A0A9N8WMS1-F1
#
_entry.id   AF-A0A9N8WMS1-F1
#
_cell.length_a   1.000
_cell.length_b   1.000
_cell.length_c   1.000
_cell.angle_alpha   90.00
_cell.angle_beta   90.00
_cell.angle_gamma   90.00
#
_symmetry.space_group_name_H-M   'P 1'
#
loop_
_entity.id
_entity.type
_entity.pdbx_description
1 polymer ?
#
loop_
_entity_poly.entity_id
_entity_poly.type
_entity_poly.pdbx_seq_one_letter_code
_entity_poly.pdbx_strand_id
1 'polypeptide(L)'
;MPVLADYSPLSKLDAHSENGNLQDAINNNSLRGTHFGEEEMLKIFRGICYAVRALHNYKLPSVYRTEFTNGNTLPNGPIINNNILSQVASTQPQAEENIVPFAHRDIKPGNILMSDDMQTPVLMDFGSLIRARIKVDNRSNALVQQELAAEKSTMSYRAPELFDVKTNIELDEKSLGCTLYAMAYGKSPFENSINEQGGSIALAVLSNQFKFPDTKDDIYSQDFRNLVGFLLAVDPKDRPNIHQVIERVDSLIEQLSSRNLGTNI
;
A
#
# COMPACT_ATOMS: atom_id res chain seq x y z
N MET A 1 -6.81 1.19 18.52
CA MET A 1 -6.12 0.04 17.90
C MET A 1 -6.70 -0.15 16.52
N PRO A 2 -5.91 -0.29 15.45
CA PRO A 2 -6.46 -0.65 14.14
C PRO A 2 -7.06 -2.04 14.29
N VAL A 3 -8.37 -2.13 14.06
CA VAL A 3 -9.12 -3.38 14.15
C VAL A 3 -8.77 -4.18 12.91
N LEU A 4 -7.87 -5.17 13.02
CA LEU A 4 -7.98 -6.34 12.17
C LEU A 4 -9.30 -6.99 12.60
N ALA A 5 -10.31 -6.90 11.74
CA ALA A 5 -11.66 -7.40 12.05
C ALA A 5 -11.58 -8.79 12.68
N ASP A 6 -12.08 -8.90 13.91
CA ASP A 6 -12.44 -10.20 14.47
C ASP A 6 -13.30 -10.91 13.43
N TYR A 7 -12.84 -12.09 13.00
CA TYR A 7 -13.43 -12.88 11.94
C TYR A 7 -14.79 -13.44 12.38
N SER A 8 -15.82 -12.62 12.26
CA SER A 8 -17.22 -12.94 12.02
C SER A 8 -18.01 -11.62 12.10
N PRO A 9 -18.59 -11.05 11.02
CA PRO A 9 -18.88 -11.68 9.75
C PRO A 9 -18.33 -10.91 8.54
N LEU A 10 -17.91 -11.65 7.51
CA LEU A 10 -17.83 -11.20 6.12
C LEU A 10 -19.14 -10.51 5.64
N SER A 11 -20.23 -10.56 6.39
CA SER A 11 -21.48 -9.83 6.11
C SER A 11 -21.45 -8.33 6.43
N LYS A 12 -20.35 -7.77 6.97
CA LYS A 12 -20.17 -6.31 7.08
C LYS A 12 -19.24 -5.71 6.01
N LEU A 13 -18.47 -6.52 5.29
CA LEU A 13 -17.75 -6.06 4.09
C LEU A 13 -18.60 -6.14 2.82
N ASP A 14 -19.72 -6.87 2.85
CA ASP A 14 -20.80 -6.77 1.85
C ASP A 14 -21.68 -5.51 2.03
N ALA A 15 -21.44 -4.74 3.11
CA ALA A 15 -22.01 -3.41 3.24
C ALA A 15 -21.38 -2.54 2.15
N HIS A 16 -22.19 -2.19 1.16
CA HIS A 16 -21.86 -1.15 0.21
C HIS A 16 -21.45 0.07 1.03
N SER A 17 -20.15 0.37 1.10
CA SER A 17 -19.73 1.68 1.59
C SER A 17 -20.42 2.69 0.67
N GLU A 18 -21.36 3.47 1.20
CA GLU A 18 -22.03 4.51 0.44
C GLU A 18 -21.03 5.53 -0.10
N ASN A 19 -19.85 5.60 0.52
CA ASN A 19 -18.75 6.49 0.19
C ASN A 19 -17.82 5.95 -0.90
N GLY A 20 -17.94 4.68 -1.28
CA GLY A 20 -17.11 4.04 -2.30
C GLY A 20 -15.65 3.85 -1.87
N ASN A 21 -14.77 3.77 -2.85
CA ASN A 21 -13.32 3.66 -2.63
C ASN A 21 -12.63 5.04 -2.72
N LEU A 22 -11.35 5.10 -2.37
CA LEU A 22 -10.57 6.33 -2.38
C LEU A 22 -10.41 6.91 -3.79
N GLN A 23 -10.46 6.09 -4.84
CA GLN A 23 -10.49 6.60 -6.23
C GLN A 23 -11.79 7.36 -6.52
N ASP A 24 -12.94 6.89 -5.99
CA ASP A 24 -14.22 7.60 -6.13
C ASP A 24 -14.18 8.96 -5.41
N ALA A 25 -13.58 9.01 -4.21
CA ALA A 25 -13.37 10.25 -3.47
C ALA A 25 -12.47 11.24 -4.24
N ILE A 26 -11.39 10.75 -4.84
CA ILE A 26 -10.51 11.54 -5.73
C ILE A 26 -11.29 12.10 -6.93
N ASN A 27 -12.07 11.25 -7.61
CA ASN A 27 -12.84 11.64 -8.78
C ASN A 27 -13.92 12.68 -8.42
N ASN A 28 -14.59 12.51 -7.28
CA ASN A 28 -15.58 13.45 -6.76
C ASN A 28 -14.96 14.83 -6.46
N ASN A 29 -13.77 14.86 -5.87
CA ASN A 29 -13.02 16.09 -5.65
C ASN A 29 -12.71 16.79 -6.98
N SER A 30 -12.21 16.05 -7.97
CA SER A 30 -11.94 16.59 -9.30
C SER A 30 -13.20 17.14 -9.98
N LEU A 31 -14.35 16.45 -9.88
CA LEU A 31 -15.61 16.89 -10.48
C LEU A 31 -16.17 18.16 -9.81
N ARG A 32 -15.96 18.32 -8.51
CA ARG A 32 -16.43 19.47 -7.73
C ARG A 32 -15.46 20.64 -7.71
N GLY A 33 -14.25 20.46 -8.25
CA GLY A 33 -13.17 21.44 -8.12
C GLY A 33 -12.67 21.60 -6.68
N THR A 34 -12.82 20.56 -5.86
CA THR A 34 -12.33 20.50 -4.47
C THR A 34 -11.11 19.58 -4.38
N HIS A 35 -10.48 19.54 -3.21
CA HIS A 35 -9.32 18.71 -2.93
C HIS A 35 -9.38 18.23 -1.48
N PHE A 36 -8.58 17.21 -1.13
CA PHE A 36 -8.40 16.86 0.28
C PHE A 36 -7.63 17.96 0.99
N GLY A 37 -7.99 18.26 2.23
CA GLY A 37 -7.12 19.04 3.11
C GLY A 37 -5.85 18.24 3.42
N GLU A 38 -4.69 18.90 3.49
CA GLU A 38 -3.41 18.21 3.72
C GLU A 38 -3.43 17.37 5.02
N GLU A 39 -3.93 17.93 6.12
CA GLU A 39 -4.04 17.21 7.41
C GLU A 39 -4.99 16.01 7.34
N GLU A 40 -6.15 16.18 6.68
CA GLU A 40 -7.13 15.10 6.49
C GLU A 40 -6.55 13.97 5.63
N MET A 41 -5.90 14.34 4.52
CA MET A 41 -5.25 13.40 3.62
C MET A 41 -4.19 12.58 4.36
N LEU A 42 -3.36 13.22 5.19
CA LEU A 42 -2.34 12.53 5.96
C LEU A 42 -2.95 11.61 7.03
N LYS A 43 -4.08 11.97 7.63
CA LYS A 43 -4.81 11.10 8.57
C LYS A 43 -5.34 9.84 7.88
N ILE A 44 -5.92 9.98 6.69
CA ILE A 44 -6.34 8.83 5.86
C ILE A 44 -5.10 8.01 5.48
N PHE A 45 -4.05 8.64 4.96
CA PHE A 45 -2.82 7.95 4.57
C PHE A 45 -2.16 7.19 5.72
N ARG A 46 -2.18 7.75 6.94
CA ARG A 46 -1.73 7.05 8.15
C ARG A 46 -2.54 5.77 8.41
N GLY A 47 -3.85 5.81 8.24
CA GLY A 47 -4.71 4.63 8.35
C GLY A 47 -4.31 3.53 7.37
N ILE A 48 -4.01 3.90 6.12
CA ILE A 48 -3.49 2.99 5.08
C ILE A 48 -2.16 2.39 5.56
N CYS A 49 -1.24 3.21 6.07
CA CYS A 49 0.04 2.74 6.59
C CYS A 49 -0.11 1.75 7.75
N TYR A 50 -1.09 1.96 8.64
CA TYR A 50 -1.38 1.02 9.71
C TYR A 50 -1.94 -0.31 9.20
N ALA A 51 -2.77 -0.31 8.16
CA ALA A 51 -3.24 -1.54 7.53
C ALA A 51 -2.08 -2.32 6.88
N VAL A 52 -1.16 -1.64 6.19
CA VAL A 52 0.05 -2.26 5.64
C VAL A 52 0.95 -2.84 6.74
N ARG A 53 1.18 -2.07 7.82
CA ARG A 53 1.93 -2.56 8.99
C ARG A 53 1.28 -3.81 9.59
N ALA A 54 -0.05 -3.89 9.61
CA ALA A 54 -0.77 -5.06 10.10
C ALA A 54 -0.53 -6.30 9.21
N LEU A 55 -0.50 -6.14 7.88
CA LEU A 55 -0.12 -7.21 6.95
C LEU A 55 1.34 -7.66 7.15
N HIS A 56 2.25 -6.70 7.35
CA HIS A 56 3.67 -6.99 7.55
C HIS A 56 3.96 -7.72 8.88
N ASN A 57 3.05 -7.63 9.85
CA ASN A 57 3.20 -8.23 11.17
C ASN A 57 2.14 -9.30 11.47
N TYR A 58 1.49 -9.84 10.44
CA TYR A 58 0.40 -10.79 10.59
C TYR A 58 0.86 -12.05 11.35
N LYS A 59 0.10 -12.45 12.38
CA LYS A 59 0.38 -13.65 13.19
C LYS A 59 -0.61 -14.74 12.83
N LEU A 60 -0.11 -15.93 12.52
CA LEU A 60 -0.96 -17.08 12.20
C LEU A 60 -1.81 -17.49 13.42
N PRO A 61 -3.13 -17.75 13.25
CA PRO A 61 -3.97 -18.27 14.32
C PRO A 61 -3.51 -19.67 14.77
N SER A 62 -3.62 -19.95 16.08
CA SER A 62 -3.15 -21.20 16.70
C SER A 62 -3.80 -22.48 16.14
N VAL A 63 -4.98 -22.43 15.53
CA VAL A 63 -5.68 -23.61 14.99
C VAL A 63 -4.93 -24.20 13.79
N TYR A 64 -4.43 -23.34 12.89
CA TYR A 64 -3.62 -23.74 11.74
C TYR A 64 -2.26 -24.32 12.15
N ARG A 65 -1.77 -24.04 13.37
CA ARG A 65 -0.50 -24.54 13.93
C ARG A 65 -0.45 -26.07 14.03
N THR A 66 -1.58 -26.70 14.36
CA THR A 66 -1.67 -28.15 14.62
C THR A 66 -1.83 -28.99 13.36
N GLU A 67 -2.34 -28.39 12.29
CA GLU A 67 -2.60 -29.10 11.03
C GLU A 67 -1.40 -29.03 10.07
N PHE A 68 -0.65 -27.92 10.05
CA PHE A 68 0.60 -27.80 9.29
C PHE A 68 1.73 -28.71 9.81
N THR A 69 1.75 -29.02 11.11
CA THR A 69 2.76 -29.91 11.71
C THR A 69 2.48 -31.40 11.44
N ASN A 70 1.25 -31.75 11.07
CA ASN A 70 0.81 -33.15 10.90
C ASN A 70 0.53 -33.55 9.44
N GLY A 71 0.77 -32.68 8.46
CA GLY A 71 0.70 -33.03 7.03
C GLY A 71 -0.70 -33.30 6.48
N ASN A 72 -1.77 -32.96 7.21
CA ASN A 72 -3.14 -33.13 6.73
C ASN A 72 -3.65 -31.89 6.00
N THR A 73 -4.37 -32.10 4.89
CA THR A 73 -5.11 -31.04 4.17
C THR A 73 -6.14 -30.40 5.10
N LEU A 74 -6.07 -29.07 5.22
CA LEU A 74 -6.93 -28.26 6.07
C LEU A 74 -8.42 -28.47 5.72
N PRO A 75 -9.31 -28.72 6.68
CA PRO A 75 -10.74 -28.67 6.45
C PRO A 75 -11.16 -27.22 6.14
N ASN A 76 -12.28 -27.04 5.43
CA ASN A 76 -12.85 -25.77 4.98
C ASN A 76 -13.08 -24.74 6.12
N GLY A 77 -12.00 -24.16 6.63
CA GLY A 77 -11.97 -23.03 7.56
C GLY A 77 -12.16 -21.70 6.82
N PRO A 78 -12.30 -20.58 7.55
CA PRO A 78 -12.60 -19.27 6.97
C PRO A 78 -11.62 -18.98 5.84
N ILE A 79 -12.13 -18.47 4.71
CA ILE A 79 -11.46 -18.36 3.40
C ILE A 79 -10.13 -17.61 3.49
N ILE A 80 -9.11 -18.28 4.02
CA ILE A 80 -7.71 -18.01 3.72
C ILE A 80 -7.58 -18.63 2.34
N ASN A 81 -7.58 -17.79 1.31
CA ASN A 81 -7.48 -18.20 -0.09
C ASN A 81 -6.54 -19.40 -0.21
N ASN A 82 -6.91 -20.47 -0.94
CA ASN A 82 -6.11 -21.70 -1.02
C ASN A 82 -4.65 -21.42 -1.42
N ASN A 83 -4.42 -20.29 -2.12
CA ASN A 83 -3.12 -19.74 -2.48
C ASN A 83 -2.27 -19.25 -1.29
N ILE A 84 -2.89 -18.70 -0.24
CA ILE A 84 -2.19 -18.28 0.99
C ILE A 84 -1.83 -19.51 1.80
N LEU A 85 -2.73 -20.48 1.95
CA LEU A 85 -2.45 -21.72 2.71
C LEU A 85 -1.33 -22.55 2.07
N SER A 86 -1.28 -22.64 0.74
CA SER A 86 -0.18 -23.31 0.02
C SER A 86 1.15 -22.56 0.14
N GLN A 87 1.13 -21.23 0.18
CA GLN A 87 2.31 -20.41 0.49
C GLN A 87 2.76 -20.58 1.94
N VAL A 88 1.83 -20.84 2.87
CA VAL A 88 2.14 -21.04 4.29
C VAL A 88 2.75 -22.42 4.55
N ALA A 89 2.25 -23.45 3.85
CA ALA A 89 2.70 -24.84 3.97
C ALA A 89 4.16 -25.08 3.54
N SER A 90 4.70 -24.26 2.64
CA SER A 90 5.96 -24.52 1.95
C SER A 90 7.21 -23.97 2.67
N THR A 91 7.09 -23.42 3.88
CA THR A 91 8.24 -22.77 4.55
C THR A 91 8.27 -23.00 6.05
N GLN A 92 9.46 -23.30 6.59
CA GLN A 92 9.67 -23.40 8.04
C GLN A 92 9.44 -22.03 8.69
N PRO A 93 8.66 -21.95 9.79
CA PRO A 93 8.50 -20.70 10.53
C PRO A 93 9.86 -20.19 11.00
N GLN A 94 10.10 -18.88 10.90
CA GLN A 94 11.25 -18.28 11.59
C GLN A 94 11.05 -18.45 13.10
N ALA A 95 12.10 -18.94 13.77
CA ALA A 95 12.00 -19.71 15.00
C ALA A 95 11.59 -18.93 16.27
N GLU A 96 11.32 -17.62 16.21
CA GLU A 96 11.16 -16.83 17.45
C GLU A 96 9.83 -16.07 17.58
N GLU A 97 9.11 -15.76 16.50
CA GLU A 97 7.73 -15.27 16.60
C GLU A 97 6.89 -15.78 15.43
N ASN A 98 5.64 -16.20 15.68
CA ASN A 98 4.68 -16.73 14.70
C ASN A 98 4.20 -15.70 13.64
N ILE A 99 5.06 -14.77 13.23
CA ILE A 99 4.81 -13.72 12.25
C ILE A 99 5.03 -14.28 10.85
N VAL A 100 4.02 -14.15 10.00
CA VAL A 100 4.08 -14.43 8.56
C VAL A 100 3.76 -13.13 7.84
N PRO A 101 4.78 -12.38 7.39
CA PRO A 101 4.55 -11.09 6.78
C PRO A 101 3.91 -11.29 5.39
N PHE A 102 2.90 -10.49 5.07
CA PHE A 102 2.24 -10.46 3.76
C PHE A 102 2.44 -9.11 3.08
N ALA A 103 2.52 -9.13 1.75
CA ALA A 103 2.50 -7.95 0.91
C ALA A 103 1.25 -7.95 0.04
N HIS A 104 0.58 -6.81 -0.05
CA HIS A 104 -0.65 -6.66 -0.85
C HIS A 104 -0.40 -6.65 -2.36
N ARG A 105 0.76 -6.13 -2.79
CA ARG A 105 1.22 -5.94 -4.18
C ARG A 105 0.38 -5.02 -5.09
N ASP A 106 -0.79 -4.58 -4.66
CA ASP A 106 -1.66 -3.71 -5.46
C ASP A 106 -2.31 -2.60 -4.64
N ILE A 107 -1.49 -1.92 -3.82
CA ILE A 107 -1.95 -0.74 -3.07
C ILE A 107 -2.11 0.42 -4.05
N LYS A 108 -3.35 0.89 -4.18
CA LYS A 108 -3.78 2.01 -5.02
C LYS A 108 -5.11 2.54 -4.50
N PRO A 109 -5.53 3.77 -4.84
CA PRO A 109 -6.80 4.32 -4.37
C PRO A 109 -8.03 3.43 -4.63
N GLY A 110 -8.07 2.74 -5.78
CA GLY A 110 -9.18 1.83 -6.11
C GLY A 110 -9.31 0.60 -5.20
N ASN A 111 -8.24 0.23 -4.47
CA ASN A 111 -8.23 -0.91 -3.55
C ASN A 111 -8.30 -0.47 -2.07
N ILE A 112 -8.79 0.73 -1.81
CA ILE A 112 -8.93 1.31 -0.49
C ILE A 112 -10.37 1.78 -0.33
N LEU A 113 -11.18 1.03 0.41
CA LEU A 113 -12.54 1.45 0.76
C LEU A 113 -12.47 2.55 1.80
N MET A 114 -13.32 3.56 1.63
CA MET A 114 -13.56 4.56 2.67
C MET A 114 -14.73 4.10 3.51
N SER A 115 -14.59 4.02 4.83
CA SER A 115 -15.74 3.77 5.71
C SER A 115 -16.72 4.93 5.73
N ASP A 116 -17.88 4.71 6.33
CA ASP A 116 -18.97 5.70 6.46
C ASP A 116 -18.51 7.02 7.12
N ASP A 117 -17.50 6.96 8.00
CA ASP A 117 -16.92 8.13 8.68
C ASP A 117 -15.96 8.96 7.80
N MET A 118 -15.68 8.53 6.57
CA MET A 118 -14.72 9.12 5.62
C MET A 118 -13.28 9.26 6.16
N GLN A 119 -12.97 8.64 7.29
CA GLN A 119 -11.68 8.78 7.99
C GLN A 119 -10.94 7.45 8.14
N THR A 120 -11.66 6.32 8.12
CA THR A 120 -11.07 5.00 8.32
C THR A 120 -10.89 4.27 6.98
N PRO A 121 -9.70 4.28 6.37
CA PRO A 121 -9.45 3.51 5.16
C PRO A 121 -9.37 2.01 5.47
N VAL A 122 -9.93 1.19 4.58
CA VAL A 122 -9.91 -0.27 4.67
C VAL A 122 -9.30 -0.83 3.38
N LEU A 123 -8.22 -1.60 3.50
CA LEU A 123 -7.64 -2.32 2.36
C LEU A 123 -8.63 -3.39 1.86
N MET A 124 -8.83 -3.45 0.55
CA MET A 124 -9.66 -4.45 -0.13
C MET A 124 -8.87 -5.12 -1.27
N ASP A 125 -9.47 -6.12 -1.90
CA ASP A 125 -8.87 -6.89 -3.00
C ASP A 125 -7.58 -7.61 -2.61
N PHE A 126 -7.76 -8.66 -1.79
CA PHE A 126 -6.66 -9.51 -1.35
C PHE A 126 -6.23 -10.55 -2.40
N GLY A 127 -6.71 -10.47 -3.65
CA GLY A 127 -6.41 -11.42 -4.72
C GLY A 127 -4.93 -11.42 -5.14
N SER A 128 -4.22 -10.33 -4.86
CA SER A 128 -2.79 -10.13 -5.16
C SER A 128 -1.86 -10.38 -3.99
N LEU A 129 -2.38 -10.82 -2.82
CA LEU A 129 -1.56 -11.05 -1.64
C LEU A 129 -0.55 -12.16 -1.86
N ILE A 130 0.68 -11.89 -1.42
CA ILE A 130 1.77 -12.85 -1.38
C ILE A 130 2.49 -12.74 -0.04
N ARG A 131 3.21 -13.78 0.37
CA ARG A 131 4.20 -13.65 1.45
C ARG A 131 5.17 -12.52 1.12
N ALA A 132 5.41 -11.62 2.08
CA ALA A 132 6.44 -10.61 1.94
C ALA A 132 7.82 -11.21 2.21
N ARG A 133 8.88 -10.47 1.86
CA ARG A 133 10.28 -10.84 2.12
C ARG A 133 10.66 -12.20 1.51
N ILE A 134 10.13 -12.49 0.31
CA ILE A 134 10.48 -13.70 -0.44
C ILE A 134 11.93 -13.58 -0.90
N LYS A 135 12.75 -14.54 -0.47
CA LYS A 135 14.12 -14.62 -0.95
C LYS A 135 14.15 -15.17 -2.37
N VAL A 136 14.71 -14.38 -3.29
CA VAL A 136 14.91 -14.77 -4.68
C VAL A 136 16.32 -15.33 -4.83
N ASP A 137 16.46 -16.66 -4.73
CA ASP A 137 17.76 -17.34 -4.71
C ASP A 137 18.33 -17.66 -6.11
N ASN A 138 17.50 -17.67 -7.15
CA ASN A 138 17.93 -18.03 -8.50
C ASN A 138 17.11 -17.31 -9.59
N ARG A 139 17.58 -17.40 -10.84
CA ARG A 139 16.97 -16.71 -11.99
C ARG A 139 15.55 -17.19 -12.29
N SER A 140 15.26 -18.48 -12.12
CA SER A 140 13.91 -19.02 -12.35
C SER A 140 12.91 -18.46 -11.35
N ASN A 141 13.28 -18.39 -10.06
CA ASN A 141 12.47 -17.74 -9.03
C ASN A 141 12.26 -16.25 -9.34
N ALA A 142 13.29 -15.57 -9.86
CA ALA A 142 13.18 -14.17 -10.25
C ALA A 142 12.17 -13.95 -11.39
N LEU A 143 12.19 -14.81 -12.42
CA LEU A 143 11.22 -14.77 -13.52
C LEU A 143 9.79 -14.96 -13.02
N VAL A 144 9.56 -15.94 -12.13
CA VAL A 144 8.24 -16.16 -11.52
C VAL A 144 7.78 -14.92 -10.76
N GLN A 145 8.65 -14.29 -9.96
CA GLN A 145 8.28 -13.07 -9.22
C GLN A 145 7.97 -11.89 -10.14
N GLN A 146 8.68 -11.78 -11.27
CA GLN A 146 8.45 -10.77 -12.29
C GLN A 146 7.11 -10.98 -13.00
N GLU A 147 6.79 -12.22 -13.41
CA GLU A 147 5.49 -12.55 -14.02
C GLU A 147 4.33 -12.31 -13.05
N LEU A 148 4.49 -12.72 -11.78
CA LEU A 148 3.50 -12.45 -10.75
C LEU A 148 3.32 -10.95 -10.50
N ALA A 149 4.40 -10.16 -10.50
CA ALA A 149 4.27 -8.70 -10.43
C ALA A 149 3.54 -8.15 -11.66
N ALA A 150 3.87 -8.65 -12.85
CA ALA A 150 3.24 -8.24 -14.10
C ALA A 150 1.73 -8.47 -14.10
N GLU A 151 1.28 -9.60 -13.55
CA GLU A 151 -0.12 -10.00 -13.47
C GLU A 151 -0.87 -9.34 -12.30
N LYS A 152 -0.25 -9.26 -11.12
CA LYS A 152 -0.93 -8.94 -9.85
C LYS A 152 -0.79 -7.50 -9.37
N SER A 153 0.04 -6.69 -10.02
CA SER A 153 0.22 -5.27 -9.63
C SER A 153 -0.14 -4.33 -10.77
N THR A 154 -0.75 -3.21 -10.42
CA THR A 154 -1.05 -2.13 -11.37
C THR A 154 0.23 -1.44 -11.79
N MET A 155 0.49 -1.37 -13.10
CA MET A 155 1.75 -0.90 -13.68
C MET A 155 2.19 0.50 -13.19
N SER A 156 1.23 1.42 -13.00
CA SER A 156 1.48 2.79 -12.54
C SER A 156 1.78 2.91 -11.03
N TYR A 157 1.61 1.84 -10.27
CA TYR A 157 1.91 1.75 -8.83
C TYR A 157 3.04 0.75 -8.55
N ARG A 158 3.50 0.04 -9.58
CA ARG A 158 4.53 -1.00 -9.49
C ARG A 158 5.91 -0.37 -9.30
N ALA A 159 6.70 -0.94 -8.40
CA ALA A 159 8.08 -0.52 -8.22
C ALA A 159 8.97 -0.93 -9.41
N PRO A 160 9.99 -0.12 -9.77
CA PRO A 160 10.82 -0.34 -10.96
C PRO A 160 11.59 -1.67 -10.93
N GLU A 161 12.04 -2.12 -9.76
CA GLU A 161 12.72 -3.40 -9.59
C GLU A 161 11.83 -4.62 -9.90
N LEU A 162 10.51 -4.45 -9.93
CA LEU A 162 9.57 -5.53 -10.25
C LEU A 162 9.40 -5.71 -11.77
N PHE A 163 9.95 -4.81 -12.59
CA PHE A 163 10.01 -4.97 -14.05
C PHE A 163 11.20 -5.85 -14.48
N ASP A 164 12.28 -5.86 -13.70
CA ASP A 164 13.46 -6.72 -13.87
C ASP A 164 13.94 -7.19 -12.49
N VAL A 165 13.31 -8.27 -12.00
CA VAL A 165 13.55 -8.77 -10.65
C VAL A 165 14.95 -9.37 -10.57
N LYS A 166 15.79 -8.79 -9.70
CA LYS A 166 17.11 -9.32 -9.35
C LYS A 166 17.05 -10.14 -8.06
N THR A 167 18.09 -10.90 -7.77
CA THR A 167 18.18 -11.68 -6.53
C THR A 167 18.33 -10.75 -5.31
N ASN A 168 17.79 -11.16 -4.15
CA ASN A 168 17.83 -10.43 -2.85
C ASN A 168 17.15 -9.05 -2.81
N ILE A 169 15.85 -8.96 -3.08
CA ILE A 169 15.07 -7.72 -2.95
C ILE A 169 13.91 -7.93 -1.98
N GLU A 170 13.73 -7.00 -1.03
CA GLU A 170 12.56 -6.95 -0.14
C GLU A 170 11.41 -6.14 -0.78
N LEU A 171 10.16 -6.52 -0.48
CA LEU A 171 8.96 -5.89 -1.00
C LEU A 171 8.76 -4.48 -0.43
N ASP A 172 8.25 -3.56 -1.25
CA ASP A 172 8.44 -2.13 -1.08
C ASP A 172 7.18 -1.28 -0.82
N GLU A 173 7.44 -0.09 -0.28
CA GLU A 173 6.49 0.97 0.03
C GLU A 173 6.28 1.97 -1.14
N LYS A 174 6.77 1.69 -2.36
CA LYS A 174 6.66 2.66 -3.47
C LYS A 174 5.21 2.88 -3.89
N SER A 175 4.41 1.82 -3.85
CA SER A 175 2.96 1.88 -4.07
C SER A 175 2.23 2.83 -3.10
N LEU A 176 2.72 2.97 -1.86
CA LEU A 176 2.22 3.96 -0.91
C LEU A 176 2.54 5.39 -1.35
N GLY A 177 3.75 5.63 -1.86
CA GLY A 177 4.12 6.93 -2.44
C GLY A 177 3.26 7.31 -3.64
N CYS A 178 3.01 6.36 -4.55
CA CYS A 178 2.10 6.58 -5.68
C CYS A 178 0.67 6.86 -5.23
N THR A 179 0.19 6.14 -4.20
CA THR A 179 -1.14 6.33 -3.62
C THR A 179 -1.27 7.71 -2.98
N LEU A 180 -0.30 8.13 -2.17
CA LEU A 180 -0.29 9.45 -1.54
C LEU A 180 -0.27 10.58 -2.58
N TYR A 181 0.55 10.45 -3.62
CA TYR A 181 0.57 11.39 -4.73
C TYR A 181 -0.79 11.42 -5.45
N ALA A 182 -1.42 10.27 -5.70
CA ALA A 182 -2.73 10.21 -6.34
C ALA A 182 -3.85 10.86 -5.52
N MET A 183 -3.80 10.74 -4.19
CA MET A 183 -4.72 11.48 -3.31
C MET A 183 -4.60 12.99 -3.51
N ALA A 184 -3.37 13.50 -3.66
CA ALA A 184 -3.12 14.92 -3.83
C ALA A 184 -3.47 15.44 -5.24
N TYR A 185 -3.08 14.71 -6.27
CA TYR A 185 -3.06 15.21 -7.65
C TYR A 185 -3.97 14.44 -8.61
N GLY A 186 -4.77 13.52 -8.08
CA GLY A 186 -5.84 12.82 -8.79
C GLY A 186 -5.44 11.56 -9.57
N LYS A 187 -4.15 11.41 -9.88
CA LYS A 187 -3.59 10.28 -10.62
C LYS A 187 -2.24 9.89 -10.05
N SER A 188 -1.77 8.67 -10.31
CA SER A 188 -0.40 8.29 -9.91
C SER A 188 0.65 9.24 -10.52
N PRO A 189 1.85 9.35 -9.92
CA PRO A 189 2.90 10.26 -10.40
C PRO A 189 3.29 9.97 -11.85
N PHE A 190 3.28 8.70 -12.24
CA PHE A 190 3.68 8.27 -13.58
C PHE A 190 2.55 8.45 -14.59
N GLU A 191 1.29 8.20 -14.24
CA GLU A 191 0.16 8.54 -15.12
C GLU A 191 0.08 10.04 -15.35
N ASN A 192 0.33 10.85 -14.32
CA ASN A 192 0.35 12.30 -14.47
C ASN A 192 1.46 12.74 -15.45
N SER A 193 2.67 12.20 -15.29
CA SER A 193 3.79 12.47 -16.21
C SER A 193 3.47 12.11 -17.66
N ILE A 194 2.83 10.96 -17.91
CA ILE A 194 2.46 10.54 -19.26
C ILE A 194 1.39 11.44 -19.88
N ASN A 195 0.42 11.92 -19.10
CA ASN A 195 -0.61 12.82 -19.63
C ASN A 195 -0.02 14.17 -20.08
N GLU A 196 1.04 14.64 -19.41
CA GLU A 196 1.69 15.91 -19.73
C GLU A 196 2.73 15.80 -20.85
N GLN A 197 3.54 14.73 -20.84
CA GLN A 197 4.75 14.61 -21.69
C GLN A 197 4.62 13.53 -22.77
N GLY A 198 3.56 12.72 -22.74
CA GLY A 198 3.42 11.52 -23.55
C GLY A 198 4.35 10.39 -23.12
N GLY A 199 4.37 9.29 -23.88
CA GLY A 199 5.29 8.16 -23.67
C GLY A 199 4.64 6.92 -23.05
N SER A 200 5.46 6.12 -22.35
CA SER A 200 5.06 4.83 -21.77
C SER A 200 5.14 4.87 -20.23
N ILE A 201 4.08 4.44 -19.56
CA ILE A 201 4.03 4.32 -18.09
C ILE A 201 5.21 3.49 -17.57
N ALA A 202 5.54 2.38 -18.24
CA ALA A 202 6.67 1.54 -17.86
C ALA A 202 7.99 2.32 -17.89
N LEU A 203 8.22 3.14 -18.92
CA LEU A 203 9.43 3.97 -19.02
C LEU A 203 9.44 5.07 -17.95
N ALA A 204 8.30 5.71 -17.67
CA ALA A 204 8.20 6.71 -16.62
C ALA A 204 8.52 6.13 -15.23
N VAL A 205 8.01 4.93 -14.95
CA VAL A 205 8.32 4.19 -13.71
C VAL A 205 9.80 3.84 -13.61
N LEU A 206 10.38 3.26 -14.67
CA LEU A 206 11.79 2.83 -14.71
C LEU A 206 12.77 3.99 -14.60
N SER A 207 12.43 5.14 -15.18
CA SER A 207 13.25 6.36 -15.12
C SER A 207 12.94 7.27 -13.92
N ASN A 208 11.97 6.86 -13.09
CA ASN A 208 11.41 7.65 -11.99
C ASN A 208 11.02 9.08 -12.42
N GLN A 209 10.46 9.20 -13.61
CA GLN A 209 10.03 10.48 -14.18
C GLN A 209 8.63 10.83 -13.71
N PHE A 210 8.56 11.81 -12.82
CA PHE A 210 7.34 12.52 -12.45
C PHE A 210 7.70 13.92 -11.96
N LYS A 211 6.71 14.79 -11.86
CA LYS A 211 6.86 16.16 -11.37
C LYS A 211 5.70 16.51 -10.46
N PHE A 212 5.96 17.36 -9.48
CA PHE A 212 4.90 18.06 -8.77
C PHE A 212 4.43 19.26 -9.60
N PRO A 213 3.21 19.77 -9.38
CA PRO A 213 2.80 21.06 -9.92
C PRO A 213 3.78 22.18 -9.53
N ASP A 214 3.76 23.29 -10.27
CA ASP A 214 4.57 24.45 -9.91
C ASP A 214 4.21 24.94 -8.50
N THR A 215 5.22 25.36 -7.72
CA THR A 215 5.04 25.76 -6.30
C THR A 215 4.06 26.91 -6.10
N LYS A 216 3.81 27.71 -7.13
CA LYS A 216 2.85 28.82 -7.10
C LYS A 216 1.40 28.35 -7.21
N ASP A 217 1.20 27.19 -7.80
CA ASP A 217 -0.11 26.61 -8.12
C ASP A 217 -0.40 25.37 -7.27
N ASP A 218 0.56 24.91 -6.46
CA ASP A 218 0.39 23.78 -5.57
C ASP A 218 -0.07 24.23 -4.18
N ILE A 219 -1.17 23.62 -3.77
CA ILE A 219 -1.81 23.82 -2.49
C ILE A 219 -1.14 23.02 -1.36
N TYR A 220 -0.35 22.00 -1.71
CA TYR A 220 0.31 21.12 -0.73
C TYR A 220 1.71 21.62 -0.38
N SER A 221 2.07 21.47 0.88
CA SER A 221 3.31 21.99 1.45
C SER A 221 4.57 21.32 0.86
N GLN A 222 5.70 22.01 0.97
CA GLN A 222 6.99 21.40 0.65
C GLN A 222 7.30 20.18 1.53
N ASP A 223 6.83 20.17 2.78
CA ASP A 223 6.98 19.04 3.69
C ASP A 223 6.20 17.80 3.20
N PHE A 224 4.99 18.00 2.67
CA PHE A 224 4.23 16.95 2.00
C PHE A 224 4.96 16.39 0.77
N ARG A 225 5.47 17.28 -0.10
CA ARG A 225 6.25 16.87 -1.29
C ARG A 225 7.50 16.08 -0.91
N ASN A 226 8.16 16.48 0.18
CA ASN A 226 9.32 15.76 0.71
C ASN A 226 8.94 14.36 1.22
N LEU A 227 7.77 14.19 1.84
CA LEU A 227 7.24 12.88 2.23
C LEU A 227 6.95 12.00 1.01
N VAL A 228 6.33 12.54 -0.04
CA VAL A 228 6.12 11.80 -1.30
C VAL A 228 7.45 11.39 -1.92
N GLY A 229 8.44 12.30 -1.99
CA GLY A 229 9.78 11.99 -2.48
C GLY A 229 10.50 10.91 -1.66
N PHE A 230 10.34 10.93 -0.33
CA PHE A 230 10.86 9.92 0.58
C PHE A 230 10.28 8.53 0.29
N LEU A 231 8.98 8.43 -0.02
CA LEU A 231 8.33 7.16 -0.41
C LEU A 231 8.71 6.68 -1.82
N LEU A 232 8.97 7.61 -2.74
CA LEU A 232 9.27 7.32 -4.15
C LEU A 232 10.78 7.17 -4.44
N ALA A 233 11.59 6.90 -3.41
CA ALA A 233 13.02 6.63 -3.55
C ALA A 233 13.30 5.57 -4.63
N VAL A 234 14.25 5.87 -5.51
CA VAL A 234 14.57 5.03 -6.68
C VAL A 234 15.28 3.75 -6.25
N ASP A 235 16.34 3.86 -5.46
CA ASP A 235 17.04 2.71 -4.92
C ASP A 235 16.16 2.05 -3.84
N PRO A 236 15.82 0.76 -3.98
CA PRO A 236 15.08 0.03 -2.96
C PRO A 236 15.73 0.08 -1.56
N LYS A 237 17.06 0.23 -1.48
CA LYS A 237 17.79 0.32 -0.20
C LYS A 237 17.58 1.63 0.54
N ASP A 238 17.30 2.71 -0.19
CA ASP A 238 17.03 4.02 0.39
C ASP A 238 15.54 4.18 0.72
N ARG A 239 14.71 3.22 0.30
CA ARG A 239 13.26 3.28 0.50
C ARG A 239 12.92 2.97 1.96
N PRO A 240 12.04 3.76 2.58
CA PRO A 240 11.74 3.59 3.99
C PRO A 240 10.85 2.39 4.24
N ASN A 241 11.11 1.69 5.34
CA ASN A 241 10.17 0.68 5.81
C ASN A 241 8.92 1.35 6.40
N ILE A 242 7.84 0.57 6.50
CA ILE A 242 6.55 1.05 7.01
C ILE A 242 6.59 1.78 8.37
N HIS A 243 7.52 1.46 9.26
CA HIS A 243 7.62 2.15 10.56
C HIS A 243 8.18 3.56 10.40
N GLN A 244 9.20 3.73 9.56
CA GLN A 244 9.76 5.05 9.23
C GLN A 244 8.74 5.92 8.49
N VAL A 245 7.91 5.32 7.63
CA VAL A 245 6.82 6.03 6.96
C VAL A 245 5.82 6.58 7.98
N ILE A 246 5.36 5.72 8.89
CA ILE A 246 4.40 6.10 9.95
C ILE A 246 4.97 7.24 10.81
N GLU A 247 6.20 7.11 11.28
CA GLU A 247 6.85 8.14 12.10
C GLU A 247 6.90 9.50 11.39
N ARG A 248 7.25 9.50 10.10
CA ARG A 248 7.30 10.74 9.31
C ARG A 248 5.92 11.34 9.06
N VAL A 249 4.90 10.50 8.84
CA VAL A 249 3.50 10.94 8.71
C VAL A 249 2.98 11.54 10.02
N ASP A 250 3.21 10.87 11.15
CA ASP A 250 2.78 11.34 12.46
C ASP A 250 3.43 12.68 12.81
N SER A 251 4.75 12.81 12.58
CA SER A 251 5.49 14.06 12.76
C SER A 251 4.91 15.21 11.92
N LEU A 252 4.53 14.94 10.67
CA LEU A 252 3.97 15.96 9.79
C LEU A 252 2.55 16.38 10.21
N ILE A 253 1.72 15.42 10.65
CA ILE A 253 0.39 15.72 11.20
C ILE A 253 0.51 16.61 12.45
N GLU A 254 1.41 16.29 13.37
CA GLU A 254 1.64 17.08 14.58
C GLU A 254 2.08 18.51 14.27
N GLN A 255 2.96 18.69 13.28
CA GLN A 255 3.39 20.01 12.82
C GLN A 255 2.23 20.83 12.24
N LEU A 256 1.38 20.21 11.42
CA LEU A 256 0.21 20.87 10.84
C LEU A 256 -0.82 21.25 11.92
N SER A 257 -1.13 20.35 12.84
CA SER A 257 -2.04 20.63 13.95
C SER A 257 -1.52 21.77 14.84
N SER A 258 -0.20 21.82 15.08
CA SER A 258 0.43 22.88 15.87
C SER A 258 0.38 24.25 15.18
N ARG A 259 0.60 24.28 13.86
CA ARG A 259 0.47 25.51 13.05
C ARG A 259 -0.97 26.06 13.12
N ASN A 260 -1.97 25.18 13.01
CA ASN A 260 -3.39 25.55 13.04
C ASN A 260 -3.85 26.11 14.41
N LEU A 261 -3.22 25.71 15.50
CA LEU A 261 -3.46 26.27 16.84
C LEU A 261 -2.81 27.64 17.04
N GLY A 262 -1.66 27.89 16.40
CA GLY A 262 -0.90 29.14 16.50
C GLY A 262 -1.46 30.32 15.68
N THR A 263 -2.32 30.07 14.69
CA THR A 263 -2.94 31.11 13.85
C THR A 263 -4.21 31.74 14.44
N ASN A 264 -4.67 31.28 15.60
CA ASN A 264 -5.88 31.78 16.27
C ASN A 264 -5.61 32.81 17.40
N ILE A 265 -4.49 33.54 17.33
CA ILE A 265 -4.12 34.59 18.31
C ILE A 265 -3.91 35.92 17.59
#